data_AF-A0A1F3P1I4-F1
#
_entry.id   AF-A0A1F3P1I4-F1
#
_cell.length_a   1.000
_cell.length_b   1.000
_cell.length_c   1.000
_cell.angle_alpha   90.00
_cell.angle_beta   90.00
_cell.angle_gamma   90.00
#
_symmetry.space_group_name_H-M   'P 1'
#
loop_
_entity.id
_entity.type
_entity.pdbx_description
1 polymer ?
#
loop_
_entity_poly.entity_id
_entity_poly.type
_entity_poly.pdbx_seq_one_letter_code
_entity_poly.pdbx_strand_id
1 'polypeptide(L)' 'MQAFNFTAYPRDISQIEAIKAVIKAFKIKFTISTEKPYKSEFVKKLKESQQQFKDGKFSTIPLDEIWKKS' A
#
# COMPACT_ATOMS: atom_id res chain seq x y z
N MET A 1 -14.94 19.49 -9.11
CA MET A 1 -14.02 18.63 -9.88
C MET A 1 -14.04 17.26 -9.23
N GLN A 2 -14.36 16.21 -9.98
CA GLN A 2 -14.38 14.84 -9.46
C GLN A 2 -12.99 14.23 -9.72
N ALA A 3 -12.29 13.87 -8.65
CA ALA A 3 -11.02 13.16 -8.74
C ALA A 3 -11.30 11.65 -8.83
N PHE A 4 -10.59 10.96 -9.72
CA PHE A 4 -10.59 9.50 -9.79
C PHE A 4 -9.15 9.00 -9.65
N ASN A 5 -8.98 7.86 -8.98
CA ASN A 5 -7.67 7.27 -8.75
C ASN A 5 -7.35 6.27 -9.86
N PHE A 6 -6.16 6.36 -10.43
CA PHE A 6 -5.64 5.43 -11.42
C PHE A 6 -4.25 4.98 -10.98
N THR A 7 -4.00 3.66 -11.02
CA THR A 7 -2.73 3.06 -10.61
C THR A 7 -2.06 2.44 -11.81
N ALA A 8 -0.84 2.90 -12.11
CA ALA A 8 0.04 2.29 -13.12
C ALA A 8 1.22 1.61 -12.43
N TYR A 9 1.68 0.49 -12.99
CA TYR A 9 2.86 -0.24 -12.53
C TYR A 9 4.00 -0.09 -13.55
N PRO A 10 4.64 1.08 -13.64
CA PRO A 10 5.76 1.30 -14.55
C PRO A 10 6.96 0.44 -14.11
N ARG A 11 7.66 -0.14 -15.09
CA ARG A 11 8.85 -0.99 -14.86
C ARG A 11 10.15 -0.20 -14.83
N ASP A 12 10.15 1.00 -15.40
CA ASP A 12 11.33 1.84 -15.56
C ASP A 12 10.98 3.34 -15.47
N ILE A 13 11.98 4.16 -15.17
CA ILE A 13 11.86 5.63 -15.06
C ILE A 13 11.35 6.25 -16.36
N SER A 14 11.77 5.75 -17.53
CA SER A 14 11.30 6.27 -18.82
C SER A 14 9.79 6.11 -19.01
N GLN A 15 9.17 5.07 -18.43
CA GLN A 15 7.71 4.88 -18.50
C GLN A 15 6.98 5.90 -17.62
N ILE A 16 7.56 6.28 -16.48
CA ILE A 16 7.02 7.32 -15.59
C ILE A 16 7.04 8.67 -16.34
N GLU A 17 8.14 8.98 -17.03
CA GLU A 17 8.29 10.21 -17.79
C GLU A 17 7.32 10.31 -18.96
N ALA A 18 7.10 9.21 -19.68
CA ALA A 18 6.12 9.15 -20.77
C ALA A 18 4.69 9.44 -20.26
N ILE A 19 4.27 8.80 -19.16
CA ILE A 19 2.95 9.03 -18.55
C ILE A 19 2.82 10.50 -18.10
N LYS A 20 3.88 11.04 -17.48
CA LYS A 20 3.93 12.44 -17.04
C LYS A 20 3.76 13.41 -18.21
N ALA A 21 4.42 13.16 -19.34
CA ALA A 21 4.33 13.98 -20.54
C ALA A 21 2.92 13.99 -21.13
N VAL A 22 2.28 12.81 -21.20
CA VAL A 22 0.92 12.65 -21.71
C VAL A 22 -0.07 13.43 -20.85
N ILE A 23 -0.05 13.26 -19.52
CA ILE A 23 -0.98 13.96 -18.62
C ILE A 23 -0.77 15.49 -18.69
N LYS A 24 0.48 15.93 -18.78
CA LYS A 24 0.83 17.35 -18.91
C LYS A 24 0.32 17.94 -20.23
N ALA A 25 0.37 17.17 -21.33
CA ALA A 25 -0.16 17.60 -22.63
C ALA A 25 -1.68 17.87 -22.57
N PHE A 26 -2.41 17.09 -21.77
CA PHE A 26 -3.84 17.32 -21.53
C PHE A 26 -4.15 18.46 -20.55
N LYS A 27 -3.13 19.16 -20.03
CA LYS A 27 -3.28 20.25 -19.02
C LYS A 27 -4.05 19.82 -17.77
N ILE A 28 -4.02 18.53 -17.42
CA ILE A 28 -4.67 17.98 -16.24
C ILE A 28 -3.71 18.13 -15.05
N LYS A 29 -4.23 18.55 -13.88
CA LYS A 29 -3.47 18.52 -12.63
C LYS A 29 -3.38 17.08 -12.12
N PHE A 30 -2.18 16.61 -11.83
CA PHE A 30 -1.93 15.27 -11.31
C PHE A 30 -0.97 15.29 -10.13
N THR A 31 -1.04 14.24 -9.31
CA THR A 31 -0.13 14.00 -8.20
C THR A 31 0.40 12.58 -8.34
N ILE A 32 1.71 12.41 -8.21
CA ILE A 32 2.33 11.08 -8.16
C ILE A 32 2.36 10.68 -6.69
N SER A 33 1.46 9.80 -6.30
CA SER A 33 1.52 9.18 -4.97
C SER A 33 2.60 8.10 -5.00
N THR A 34 3.76 8.39 -4.44
CA THR A 34 4.74 7.36 -4.08
C THR A 34 4.30 6.70 -2.78
N GLU A 35 3.12 6.06 -2.78
CA GLU A 35 2.84 5.08 -1.75
C GLU A 35 3.82 3.94 -1.99
N LYS A 36 4.88 3.91 -1.17
CA LYS A 36 5.82 2.79 -1.21
C LYS A 36 4.96 1.54 -0.97
N PRO A 37 4.94 0.58 -1.90
CA PRO A 37 4.27 -0.67 -1.62
C PRO A 37 4.85 -1.21 -0.32
N TYR A 38 3.98 -1.68 0.58
CA TYR A 38 4.45 -2.35 1.79
C TYR A 38 5.50 -3.40 1.38
N LYS A 39 6.62 -3.46 2.12
CA LYS A 39 7.70 -4.41 1.82
C LYS A 39 7.09 -5.79 1.59
N SER A 40 7.54 -6.52 0.56
CA SER A 40 6.99 -7.84 0.23
C SER A 40 6.97 -8.78 1.44
N GLU A 41 7.99 -8.68 2.31
CA GLU A 41 8.06 -9.40 3.57
C GLU A 41 6.91 -9.08 4.54
N PHE A 42 6.48 -7.81 4.61
CA PHE A 42 5.34 -7.39 5.41
C PHE A 42 4.03 -7.97 4.86
N VAL A 43 3.84 -7.92 3.54
CA VAL A 43 2.65 -8.51 2.89
C VAL A 43 2.62 -10.02 3.11
N LYS A 44 3.78 -10.69 3.07
CA LYS A 44 3.90 -12.13 3.34
C LYS A 44 3.51 -12.46 4.78
N LYS A 45 4.05 -11.74 5.77
CA LYS A 45 3.71 -11.91 7.19
C LYS A 45 2.22 -11.67 7.46
N LEU A 46 1.61 -10.68 6.78
CA LEU A 46 0.19 -10.41 6.93
C LEU A 46 -0.67 -11.58 6.43
N LYS A 47 -0.33 -12.16 5.27
CA LYS A 47 -1.02 -13.35 4.75
C LYS A 47 -0.85 -14.55 5.68
N GLU A 48 0.35 -14.77 6.21
CA GLU A 48 0.62 -15.82 7.19
C GLU A 48 -0.22 -15.63 8.47
N SER A 49 -0.31 -14.40 8.97
CA SER A 49 -1.15 -14.07 10.14
C SER A 49 -2.64 -14.31 9.87
N GLN A 50 -3.15 -13.96 8.69
CA GLN A 50 -4.54 -14.24 8.31
C GLN A 50 -4.83 -15.75 8.26
N GLN A 51 -3.86 -16.54 7.78
CA GLN A 51 -3.99 -18.00 7.78
C GLN A 51 -3.97 -18.56 9.20
N GLN A 52 -3.05 -18.10 10.05
CA GLN A 52 -3.00 -18.50 11.46
C GLN A 52 -4.29 -18.17 12.21
N PHE A 53 -4.90 -17.02 11.93
CA PHE A 53 -6.19 -16.66 12.51
C PHE A 53 -7.31 -17.63 12.07
N LYS A 54 -7.36 -17.97 10.78
CA LYS A 54 -8.30 -19.00 10.26
C LYS A 54 -8.07 -20.38 10.87
N ASP A 55 -6.81 -20.73 11.10
CA ASP A 55 -6.41 -22.00 11.73
C ASP A 55 -6.57 -22.00 13.26
N GLY A 56 -7.12 -20.92 13.85
CA GLY A 56 -7.33 -20.79 15.30
C GLY A 56 -6.04 -20.55 16.11
N LYS A 57 -4.92 -20.27 15.45
CA LYS A 57 -3.61 -20.00 16.05
C LYS A 57 -3.43 -18.52 16.36
N PHE A 58 -4.33 -17.96 17.18
CA PHE A 58 -4.22 -16.58 17.65
C PHE A 58 -4.38 -16.51 19.17
N SER A 59 -3.78 -15.49 19.78
CA SER A 59 -3.98 -15.17 21.19
C SER A 59 -4.67 -13.83 21.29
N THR A 60 -5.77 -13.77 22.04
CA THR A 60 -6.42 -12.52 22.39
C THR A 60 -5.78 -11.98 23.64
N ILE A 61 -5.22 -10.78 23.57
CA ILE A 61 -4.62 -10.09 24.71
C ILE A 61 -5.53 -8.90 25.04
N PRO A 62 -6.03 -8.78 26.29
CA PRO A 62 -6.83 -7.64 26.71
C PRO A 62 -6.00 -6.35 26.74
N LEU A 63 -6.64 -5.22 26.49
CA LEU A 63 -5.97 -3.91 26.37
C LEU A 63 -5.14 -3.58 27.63
N ASP A 64 -5.68 -3.85 28.82
CA ASP A 64 -5.00 -3.64 30.11
C ASP A 64 -3.66 -4.39 30.24
N GLU A 65 -3.49 -5.55 29.59
CA GLU A 65 -2.23 -6.30 29.62
C GLU A 65 -1.17 -5.70 28.70
N ILE A 66 -1.58 -5.01 27.64
CA ILE A 66 -0.68 -4.38 26.66
C ILE A 66 0.00 -3.14 27.27
N TRP A 67 -0.73 -2.36 28.06
CA TRP A 67 -0.23 -1.10 28.63
C TRP A 67 0.49 -1.27 29.98
N LYS A 68 0.33 -2.39 30.68
CA LYS A 68 1.01 -2.66 31.97
C LYS A 68 2.50 -3.02 31.85
N LYS A 69 3.00 -3.33 30.65
CA LYS A 69 4.40 -3.74 30.40
C LYS A 69 5.31 -2.61 29.89
N SER A 70 4.85 -1.36 29.94
CA SER A 70 5.61 -0.20 29.46
C SER A 70 6.11 0.70 30.58
#